data_AF-A0A142X0L4-F1
#
_entry.id   AF-A0A142X0L4-F1
#
_cell.length_a   1.000
_cell.length_b   1.000
_cell.length_c   1.000
_cell.angle_alpha   90.00
_cell.angle_beta   90.00
_cell.angle_gamma   90.00
#
_symmetry.space_group_name_H-M   'P 1'
#
loop_
_entity.id
_entity.type
_entity.pdbx_description
1 polymer ?
#
loop_
_entity_poly.entity_id
_entity_poly.type
_entity_poly.pdbx_seq_one_letter_code
_entity_poly.pdbx_strand_id
1 'polypeptide(L)'
;MSDCDTTVEPRPRVTEVIVQGGVTVEPVAKVINVDVTRTIEVETYRGPRGRDGINIVPRTHTQTPAAEVWTINHNLGYWPDVTIYRVGGGIMGGTVHNVSLNTLTITFNTAVAGSARLL
;
A
#
# COMPACT_ATOMS: atom_id res chain seq x y z
N MET A 1 24.97 2.67 7.76
CA MET A 1 24.63 3.62 6.69
C MET A 1 24.78 2.87 5.40
N SER A 2 23.67 2.67 4.70
CA SER A 2 23.54 1.78 3.55
C SER A 2 24.44 2.19 2.39
N ASP A 3 25.10 1.21 1.80
CA ASP A 3 25.80 1.34 0.54
C ASP A 3 24.82 1.77 -0.56
N CYS A 4 25.12 2.90 -1.19
CA CYS A 4 24.43 3.37 -2.38
C CYS A 4 24.97 2.59 -3.58
N ASP A 5 24.11 1.76 -4.16
CA ASP A 5 24.29 1.08 -5.44
C ASP A 5 24.64 2.09 -6.54
N THR A 6 25.89 2.05 -7.01
CA THR A 6 26.38 2.83 -8.15
C THR A 6 26.39 1.98 -9.40
N THR A 7 25.22 1.68 -9.94
CA THR A 7 25.14 1.15 -11.32
C THR A 7 25.28 2.32 -12.29
N VAL A 8 26.47 2.47 -12.88
CA VAL A 8 26.76 3.45 -13.94
C VAL A 8 26.17 2.94 -15.25
N GLU A 9 25.09 3.57 -15.73
CA GLU A 9 24.57 3.29 -17.07
C GLU A 9 25.60 3.71 -18.14
N PRO A 10 25.88 2.86 -19.15
CA PRO A 10 26.79 3.23 -20.23
C PRO A 10 26.12 4.28 -21.14
N ARG A 11 26.62 5.52 -21.10
CA ARG A 11 26.24 6.57 -22.05
C ARG A 11 26.72 6.20 -23.45
N PRO A 12 25.86 6.14 -24.49
CA PRO A 12 26.33 5.91 -25.84
C PRO A 12 27.20 7.10 -26.28
N ARG A 13 28.49 6.84 -26.56
CA ARG A 13 29.37 7.80 -27.23
C ARG A 13 29.08 7.74 -28.73
N VAL A 14 28.55 8.83 -29.29
CA VAL A 14 28.51 9.02 -30.74
C VAL A 14 29.89 9.50 -31.17
N THR A 15 30.62 8.66 -31.91
CA THR A 15 31.86 9.08 -32.59
C THR A 15 31.47 9.55 -33.98
N GLU A 16 31.53 10.85 -34.22
CA GLU A 16 31.33 11.42 -35.55
C GLU A 16 32.53 11.06 -36.44
N VAL A 17 32.29 10.37 -37.55
CA VAL A 17 33.33 10.00 -38.52
C VAL A 17 33.38 11.08 -39.60
N ILE A 18 34.44 11.89 -39.60
CA ILE A 18 34.67 12.90 -40.64
C ILE A 18 35.36 12.22 -41.82
N VAL A 19 34.66 12.08 -42.95
CA VAL A 19 35.21 11.52 -44.19
C VAL A 19 35.77 12.68 -45.05
N GLN A 20 37.10 12.82 -45.12
CA GLN A 20 37.74 13.68 -46.11
C GLN A 20 37.83 12.96 -47.46
N GLY A 21 37.39 13.64 -48.53
CA GLY A 21 37.06 13.05 -49.82
C GLY A 21 38.24 12.73 -50.75
N GLY A 22 37.93 11.92 -51.77
CA GLY A 22 38.77 11.75 -52.95
C GLY A 22 38.31 10.62 -53.88
N VAL A 23 37.90 11.02 -55.10
CA VAL A 23 37.84 10.26 -56.38
C VAL A 23 36.59 9.41 -56.65
N THR A 24 35.97 9.71 -57.81
CA THR A 24 34.72 9.18 -58.35
C THR A 24 34.88 7.79 -58.96
N VAL A 25 34.07 6.83 -58.51
CA VAL A 25 33.78 5.58 -59.22
C VAL A 25 32.28 5.54 -59.53
N GLU A 26 31.95 5.16 -60.77
CA GLU A 26 30.59 4.97 -61.33
C GLU A 26 29.55 4.54 -60.26
N PRO A 27 28.36 5.18 -60.17
CA PRO A 27 27.44 4.87 -59.09
C PRO A 27 26.66 3.58 -59.43
N VAL A 28 27.23 2.42 -59.14
CA VAL A 28 26.39 1.24 -58.90
C VAL A 28 25.92 1.33 -57.46
N ALA A 29 25.04 2.28 -57.18
CA ALA A 29 24.39 2.38 -55.88
C ALA A 29 23.55 1.12 -55.72
N LYS A 30 24.09 0.11 -55.02
CA LYS A 30 23.28 -0.96 -54.47
C LYS A 30 22.43 -0.32 -53.40
N VAL A 31 21.22 0.07 -53.78
CA VAL A 31 20.21 0.53 -52.86
C VAL A 31 19.86 -0.66 -51.96
N ILE A 32 20.38 -0.65 -50.73
CA ILE A 32 19.93 -1.57 -49.70
C ILE A 32 18.83 -0.83 -48.95
N ASN A 33 17.59 -1.16 -49.25
CA ASN A 33 16.47 -0.73 -48.42
C ASN A 33 16.59 -1.48 -47.09
N VAL A 34 17.16 -0.83 -46.10
CA VAL A 34 17.18 -1.36 -44.72
C VAL A 34 15.90 -0.90 -44.07
N ASP A 35 14.90 -1.77 -44.05
CA ASP A 35 13.71 -1.58 -43.23
C ASP A 35 14.11 -1.73 -41.75
N VAL A 36 14.43 -0.61 -41.10
CA VAL A 36 14.72 -0.59 -39.66
C VAL A 36 13.40 -0.62 -38.89
N THR A 37 12.78 -1.79 -38.84
CA THR A 37 11.64 -2.03 -37.95
C THR A 37 12.18 -2.24 -36.54
N ARG A 38 12.10 -1.22 -35.68
CA ARG A 38 12.33 -1.38 -34.24
C ARG A 38 11.03 -1.81 -33.59
N THR A 39 10.90 -3.09 -33.31
CA THR A 39 9.86 -3.59 -32.40
C THR A 39 10.24 -3.16 -30.99
N ILE A 40 9.49 -2.23 -30.39
CA ILE A 40 9.62 -1.89 -28.97
C ILE A 40 8.64 -2.79 -28.22
N GLU A 41 9.14 -3.79 -27.54
CA GLU A 41 8.34 -4.57 -26.59
C GLU A 41 8.14 -3.72 -25.33
N VAL A 42 6.96 -3.11 -25.21
CA VAL A 42 6.58 -2.36 -24.01
C VAL A 42 6.06 -3.36 -22.99
N GLU A 43 6.94 -3.86 -22.13
CA GLU A 43 6.51 -4.64 -20.97
C GLU A 43 5.76 -3.72 -19.99
N THR A 44 4.47 -3.97 -19.80
CA THR A 44 3.70 -3.30 -18.76
C THR A 44 4.12 -3.85 -17.41
N TYR A 45 5.08 -3.20 -16.75
CA TYR A 45 5.47 -3.57 -15.40
C TYR A 45 4.32 -3.26 -14.42
N ARG A 46 3.54 -4.28 -14.07
CA ARG A 46 2.70 -4.22 -12.87
C ARG A 46 3.62 -4.54 -11.70
N GLY A 47 3.66 -3.65 -10.71
CA GLY A 47 4.43 -3.88 -9.50
C GLY A 47 4.05 -5.21 -8.83
N PRO A 48 4.92 -5.76 -7.97
CA PRO A 48 4.63 -6.99 -7.24
C PRO A 48 3.25 -6.91 -6.59
N ARG A 49 2.50 -8.01 -6.61
CA ARG A 49 1.26 -8.12 -5.83
C ARG A 49 1.61 -7.75 -4.39
N GLY A 50 0.88 -6.80 -3.82
CA GLY A 50 1.07 -6.40 -2.42
C GLY A 50 1.00 -7.61 -1.50
N ARG A 51 1.69 -7.54 -0.35
CA ARG A 51 1.60 -8.56 0.69
C ARG A 51 0.12 -8.92 0.94
N ASP A 52 -0.18 -10.21 1.06
CA ASP A 52 -1.52 -10.63 1.46
C ASP A 52 -1.87 -9.91 2.77
N GLY A 53 -3.06 -9.31 2.81
CA GLY A 53 -3.49 -8.50 3.95
C GLY A 53 -3.53 -9.32 5.23
N ILE A 54 -3.24 -8.69 6.37
CA ILE A 54 -3.53 -9.28 7.68
C ILE A 54 -5.06 -9.44 7.74
N ASN A 55 -5.55 -10.65 8.00
CA ASN A 55 -6.97 -10.90 8.15
C ASN A 55 -7.45 -10.34 9.50
N ILE A 56 -7.74 -9.03 9.53
CA ILE A 56 -8.29 -8.36 10.71
C ILE A 56 -9.81 -8.49 10.64
N VAL A 57 -10.37 -9.42 11.40
CA VAL A 57 -11.82 -9.59 11.50
C VAL A 57 -12.34 -8.61 12.56
N PRO A 58 -13.21 -7.64 12.21
CA PRO A 58 -13.77 -6.71 13.19
C PRO A 58 -14.55 -7.46 14.26
N ARG A 59 -14.40 -7.08 15.52
CA ARG A 59 -15.14 -7.69 16.63
C ARG A 59 -16.19 -6.73 17.18
N THR A 60 -17.43 -7.21 17.30
CA THR A 60 -18.54 -6.43 17.86
C THR A 60 -18.87 -6.94 19.26
N HIS A 61 -18.90 -6.02 20.23
CA HIS A 61 -19.44 -6.25 21.57
C HIS A 61 -20.81 -5.58 21.68
N THR A 62 -21.80 -6.25 22.26
CA THR A 62 -23.12 -5.67 22.54
C THR A 62 -23.29 -5.61 24.05
N GLN A 63 -23.59 -4.43 24.58
CA GLN A 63 -23.86 -4.22 25.98
C GLN A 63 -25.36 -4.08 26.23
N THR A 64 -25.92 -5.09 26.89
CA THR A 64 -27.27 -5.09 27.47
C THR A 64 -27.25 -6.01 28.69
N PRO A 65 -27.70 -5.56 29.88
CA PRO A 65 -28.30 -4.25 30.19
C PRO A 65 -27.31 -3.09 30.16
N ALA A 66 -27.83 -1.86 30.26
CA ALA A 66 -27.03 -0.65 30.32
C ALA A 66 -26.05 -0.66 31.51
N ALA A 67 -24.82 -0.23 31.28
CA ALA A 67 -23.77 -0.18 32.29
C ALA A 67 -22.88 1.06 32.09
N GLU A 68 -22.33 1.59 33.18
CA GLU A 68 -21.36 2.69 33.16
C GLU A 68 -19.96 2.23 32.72
N VAL A 69 -19.64 0.96 32.96
CA VAL A 69 -18.36 0.36 32.59
C VAL A 69 -18.61 -0.90 31.78
N TRP A 70 -18.07 -0.95 30.56
CA TRP A 70 -18.12 -2.14 29.70
C TRP A 70 -16.75 -2.79 29.69
N THR A 71 -16.65 -4.02 30.18
CA THR A 71 -15.42 -4.83 30.09
C THR A 71 -15.51 -5.75 28.89
N ILE A 72 -14.61 -5.56 27.90
CA ILE A 72 -14.65 -6.27 26.63
C ILE A 72 -13.41 -7.15 26.50
N ASN A 73 -13.60 -8.47 26.56
CA ASN A 73 -12.56 -9.45 26.26
C ASN A 73 -12.59 -9.79 24.76
N HIS A 74 -11.67 -9.20 23.99
CA HIS A 74 -11.66 -9.27 22.53
C HIS A 74 -10.66 -10.27 21.96
N ASN A 75 -9.60 -10.63 22.69
CA ASN A 75 -8.60 -11.63 22.28
C ASN A 75 -7.95 -11.35 20.90
N LEU A 76 -7.70 -10.07 20.60
CA LEU A 76 -7.13 -9.66 19.30
C LEU A 76 -5.59 -9.69 19.28
N GLY A 77 -4.93 -9.70 20.44
CA GLY A 77 -3.47 -9.65 20.54
C GLY A 77 -2.85 -8.27 20.29
N TYR A 78 -3.66 -7.22 20.20
CA TYR A 78 -3.25 -5.82 20.04
C TYR A 78 -4.30 -4.88 20.64
N TRP A 79 -3.99 -3.59 20.74
CA TRP A 79 -4.93 -2.56 21.17
C TRP A 79 -5.73 -2.03 19.97
N PRO A 80 -7.03 -2.36 19.86
CA PRO A 80 -7.83 -2.02 18.69
C PRO A 80 -8.32 -0.57 18.71
N ASP A 81 -8.71 -0.09 17.53
CA ASP A 81 -9.54 1.11 17.44
C ASP A 81 -10.98 0.76 17.83
N VAL A 82 -11.61 1.65 18.60
CA VAL A 82 -12.96 1.42 19.14
C VAL A 82 -13.93 2.48 18.64
N THR A 83 -14.99 2.05 17.97
CA THR A 83 -16.15 2.90 17.69
C THR A 83 -17.34 2.43 18.50
N ILE A 84 -17.94 3.34 19.27
CA ILE A 84 -19.06 3.05 20.17
C ILE A 84 -20.35 3.55 19.55
N TYR A 85 -21.40 2.73 19.61
CA TYR A 85 -22.72 3.00 19.09
C TYR A 85 -23.76 2.90 20.21
N ARG A 86 -24.66 3.87 20.27
CA ARG A 86 -25.86 3.79 21.11
C ARG A 86 -26.91 2.86 20.49
N VAL A 87 -27.91 2.46 21.27
CA VAL A 87 -29.10 1.79 20.71
C VAL A 87 -29.70 2.66 19.59
N GLY A 88 -29.87 2.07 18.40
CA GLY A 88 -30.29 2.78 17.19
C GLY A 88 -29.15 3.21 16.26
N GLY A 89 -27.89 2.90 16.58
CA GLY A 89 -26.77 2.96 15.62
C GLY A 89 -26.07 4.32 15.48
N GLY A 90 -26.42 5.31 16.29
CA GLY A 90 -25.67 6.57 16.35
C GLY A 90 -24.33 6.40 17.07
N ILE A 91 -23.25 6.99 16.55
CA ILE A 91 -21.93 6.98 17.20
C ILE A 91 -21.97 7.84 18.47
N MET A 92 -21.30 7.39 19.52
CA MET A 92 -21.15 8.14 20.76
C MET A 92 -19.74 8.02 21.34
N GLY A 93 -19.40 8.93 22.27
CA GLY A 93 -18.13 8.91 22.99
C GLY A 93 -18.18 8.08 24.28
N GLY A 94 -17.02 7.60 24.70
CA GLY A 94 -16.74 6.95 25.98
C GLY A 94 -15.24 6.93 26.22
N THR A 95 -14.82 6.81 27.48
CA THR A 95 -13.40 6.73 27.83
C THR A 95 -12.92 5.31 27.64
N VAL A 96 -12.10 5.06 26.62
CA VAL A 96 -11.53 3.74 26.34
C VAL A 96 -10.21 3.57 27.08
N HIS A 97 -10.06 2.47 27.80
CA HIS A 97 -8.83 2.09 28.48
C HIS A 97 -8.44 0.65 28.13
N ASN A 98 -7.30 0.49 27.47
CA ASN A 98 -6.74 -0.82 27.12
C ASN A 98 -6.08 -1.46 28.36
N VAL A 99 -6.72 -2.50 28.89
CA VAL A 99 -6.25 -3.22 30.10
C VAL A 99 -5.14 -4.21 29.75
N SER A 100 -5.25 -4.88 28.61
CA SER A 100 -4.24 -5.80 28.06
C SER A 100 -4.34 -5.85 26.53
N LEU A 101 -3.49 -6.65 25.88
CA LEU A 101 -3.60 -6.91 24.43
C LEU A 101 -4.89 -7.67 24.03
N ASN A 102 -5.63 -8.18 25.01
CA ASN A 102 -6.83 -8.98 24.78
C ASN A 102 -8.08 -8.41 25.46
N THR A 103 -7.93 -7.35 26.24
CA THR A 103 -9.03 -6.81 27.06
C THR A 103 -8.96 -5.30 27.13
N LEU A 104 -10.12 -4.65 27.01
CA LEU A 104 -10.28 -3.23 27.23
C LEU A 104 -11.52 -2.94 28.08
N THR A 105 -11.57 -1.72 28.61
CA THR A 105 -12.74 -1.17 29.31
C THR A 105 -13.20 0.11 28.63
N ILE A 106 -14.51 0.36 28.67
CA ILE A 106 -15.11 1.61 28.21
C ILE A 106 -15.93 2.18 29.35
N THR A 107 -15.63 3.41 29.77
CA THR A 107 -16.31 4.09 30.88
C THR A 107 -17.15 5.25 30.35
N PHE A 108 -18.35 5.38 30.90
CA PHE A 108 -19.32 6.43 30.60
C PHE A 108 -19.68 7.19 31.88
N ASN A 109 -20.25 8.39 31.72
CA ASN A 109 -20.75 9.21 32.83
C ASN A 109 -22.12 8.77 33.37
N THR A 110 -22.83 7.92 32.64
CA THR A 110 -24.13 7.33 32.98
C THR A 110 -24.22 5.93 32.41
N ALA A 111 -25.12 5.08 32.90
CA ALA A 111 -25.31 3.75 32.35
C ALA A 111 -25.80 3.79 30.89
N VAL A 112 -25.08 3.13 29.98
CA VAL A 112 -25.40 3.10 28.54
C VAL A 112 -25.54 1.65 28.07
N ALA A 113 -26.54 1.40 27.23
CA ALA A 113 -26.66 0.19 26.40
C ALA A 113 -26.32 0.51 24.95
N GLY A 114 -25.79 -0.46 24.22
CA GLY A 114 -25.36 -0.24 22.84
C GLY A 114 -24.39 -1.29 22.34
N SER A 115 -23.50 -0.90 21.42
CA SER A 115 -22.47 -1.79 20.90
C SER A 115 -21.14 -1.07 20.68
N ALA A 116 -20.04 -1.82 20.71
CA ALA A 116 -18.71 -1.33 20.37
C ALA A 116 -18.14 -2.20 19.24
N ARG A 117 -17.60 -1.56 18.20
CA ARG A 117 -16.89 -2.20 17.09
C ARG A 117 -15.39 -1.98 17.27
N LEU A 118 -14.65 -3.08 17.31
CA LEU A 118 -13.21 -3.15 17.50
C LEU A 118 -12.55 -3.55 16.18
N LEU A 119 -11.55 -2.77 15.75
CA LEU A 119 -10.81 -2.93 14.48
C LEU A 119 -9.31 -2.96 14.73
#